data_AF-A0A1G7M090-F1
#
_entry.id   AF-A0A1G7M090-F1
#
_cell.length_a   1.000
_cell.length_b   1.000
_cell.length_c   1.000
_cell.angle_alpha   90.00
_cell.angle_beta   90.00
_cell.angle_gamma   90.00
#
_symmetry.space_group_name_H-M   'P 1'
#
loop_
_entity.id
_entity.type
_entity.pdbx_description
1 polymer ?
#
loop_
_entity_poly.entity_id
_entity_poly.type
_entity_poly.pdbx_seq_one_letter_code
_entity_poly.pdbx_strand_id
1 'polypeptide(L)'
;MDKRTCESTGVLRWFEDLVRDDVATVGGKNASLGEMVRSLGEKGVRVPPGFATTADTFRRYIASNDLGALLGDLLGRLDAGQLTLAEAGRQIRAAITGGAWPEDIEQEIRAAYRTLGARVGQDAPSVAVRSSATAEDLPDASFAGQQETFLNVRGEEALMSACRRCFASLFTDRAITYRKLKGFGQLDVALSVGVQLMVRSDIGGSGVMFSIDTESGFDKVVLINAAWGLGENVVQGTVSPDEYQVFKPFLADEGLVPILHKALGAKEIKMIYAGGQGAPTRNVPTSKAERESFVLSDAEILELARSAVVIEEHYGQPMDMEWARDGDTGQVYIVQARPETVQSRMEADAFRTYRLGATGAKLLGGLSVGSAVATGEVCLIESAEEIERFVDGAVLVTSTTDPDWVPIMKRAAAIVTDHGGRTSHAAIISRELGVPAIVGTGNATHLLHDGQEVTVSCAGGDEGAVYAGKAEFSIRETRLDEVPETRTKVMLNLANPSAAARWWRLPVDGVGLARMEFVISNEVKVHPLALSRYDRLAPGADRDEIDRLVRGFDCRTDYFVETLARGLSRIAATWYPNPAIIRMSDSRPTNTQTCWAGRASSPTNRTR
;
A
#
# COMPACT_ATOMS: atom_id res chain seq x y z
N MET A 1 -42.28 -28.14 9.91
CA MET A 1 -42.65 -27.77 8.52
C MET A 1 -41.36 -27.69 7.73
N ASP A 2 -41.37 -28.37 6.59
CA ASP A 2 -40.25 -29.05 5.93
C ASP A 2 -38.94 -28.26 5.72
N LYS A 3 -37.88 -28.75 6.36
CA LYS A 3 -36.49 -28.66 5.90
C LYS A 3 -36.30 -29.72 4.81
N ARG A 4 -36.58 -29.39 3.54
CA ARG A 4 -36.12 -30.21 2.41
C ARG A 4 -34.86 -29.58 1.83
N THR A 5 -33.74 -30.21 2.18
CA THR A 5 -32.57 -30.47 1.33
C THR A 5 -32.70 -29.97 -0.11
N CYS A 6 -32.16 -28.78 -0.37
CA CYS A 6 -31.52 -28.50 -1.65
C CYS A 6 -30.06 -28.92 -1.46
N GLU A 7 -29.67 -30.07 -1.99
CA GLU A 7 -28.25 -30.43 -2.10
C GLU A 7 -27.58 -29.29 -2.87
N SER A 8 -26.63 -28.58 -2.27
CA SER A 8 -25.95 -27.48 -2.93
C SER A 8 -25.20 -28.05 -4.13
N THR A 9 -25.68 -27.78 -5.33
CA THR A 9 -24.87 -27.81 -6.55
C THR A 9 -23.60 -27.02 -6.23
N GLY A 10 -22.43 -27.66 -6.24
CA GLY A 10 -21.16 -27.10 -5.73
C GLY A 10 -20.59 -25.93 -6.55
N VAL A 11 -21.44 -25.08 -7.12
CA VAL A 11 -21.16 -24.06 -8.13
C VAL A 11 -20.87 -22.69 -7.48
N LEU A 12 -21.52 -22.39 -6.35
CA LEU A 12 -21.25 -21.17 -5.57
C LEU A 12 -21.30 -21.38 -4.06
N ARG A 13 -20.67 -20.46 -3.32
CA ARG A 13 -20.66 -20.39 -1.86
C ARG A 13 -20.82 -18.94 -1.42
N TRP A 14 -21.64 -18.69 -0.39
CA TRP A 14 -21.69 -17.37 0.25
C TRP A 14 -20.44 -17.14 1.09
N PHE A 15 -19.99 -15.89 1.24
CA PHE A 15 -18.81 -15.62 2.07
C PHE A 15 -18.99 -16.07 3.52
N GLU A 16 -20.22 -16.01 4.06
CA GLU A 16 -20.54 -16.49 5.42
C GLU A 16 -20.36 -18.00 5.61
N ASP A 17 -20.36 -18.77 4.53
CA ASP A 17 -20.22 -20.23 4.55
C ASP A 17 -18.78 -20.71 4.31
N LEU A 18 -17.85 -19.80 3.99
CA LEU A 18 -16.47 -20.12 3.63
C LEU A 18 -15.55 -20.11 4.84
N VAL A 19 -14.48 -20.91 4.76
CA VAL A 19 -13.37 -20.94 5.73
C VAL A 19 -12.03 -20.82 5.03
N ARG A 20 -10.98 -20.53 5.82
CA ARG A 20 -9.60 -20.46 5.32
C ARG A 20 -9.14 -21.71 4.55
N ASP A 21 -9.63 -22.90 4.89
CA ASP A 21 -9.21 -24.14 4.23
C ASP A 21 -9.85 -24.35 2.84
N ASP A 22 -10.79 -23.49 2.43
CA ASP A 22 -11.49 -23.59 1.14
C ASP A 22 -10.69 -23.02 -0.05
N VAL A 23 -9.39 -22.72 0.11
CA VAL A 23 -8.51 -22.15 -0.94
C VAL A 23 -8.55 -22.98 -2.24
N ALA A 24 -8.56 -24.31 -2.14
CA ALA A 24 -8.63 -25.18 -3.32
C ALA A 24 -9.96 -25.06 -4.08
N THR A 25 -11.02 -24.59 -3.41
CA THR A 25 -12.37 -24.47 -3.97
C THR A 25 -12.67 -23.05 -4.45
N VAL A 26 -12.25 -22.02 -3.74
CA VAL A 26 -12.61 -20.61 -4.04
C VAL A 26 -11.40 -19.68 -4.21
N GLY A 27 -10.18 -20.21 -4.15
CA GLY A 27 -8.95 -19.42 -4.20
C GLY A 27 -8.68 -18.62 -2.92
N GLY A 28 -7.46 -18.11 -2.82
CA GLY A 28 -6.94 -17.48 -1.60
C GLY A 28 -7.72 -16.26 -1.12
N LYS A 29 -8.08 -15.37 -2.05
CA LYS A 29 -8.80 -14.13 -1.74
C LYS A 29 -10.19 -14.39 -1.18
N ASN A 30 -10.98 -15.24 -1.83
CA ASN A 30 -12.34 -15.52 -1.38
C ASN A 30 -12.36 -16.35 -0.09
N ALA A 31 -11.40 -17.27 0.09
CA ALA A 31 -11.24 -18.00 1.35
C ALA A 31 -10.88 -17.06 2.51
N SER A 32 -9.96 -16.11 2.29
CA SER A 32 -9.60 -15.07 3.28
C SER A 32 -10.78 -14.17 3.62
N LEU A 33 -11.56 -13.73 2.61
CA LEU A 33 -12.79 -12.96 2.84
C LEU A 33 -13.81 -13.72 3.67
N GLY A 34 -14.04 -14.99 3.35
CA GLY A 34 -14.95 -15.85 4.09
C GLY A 34 -14.55 -16.06 5.54
N GLU A 35 -13.26 -16.33 5.76
CA GLU A 35 -12.67 -16.46 7.09
C GLU A 35 -12.90 -15.19 7.93
N MET A 36 -12.71 -14.00 7.35
CA MET A 36 -12.98 -12.75 8.05
C MET A 36 -14.47 -12.56 8.38
N VAL A 37 -15.37 -12.81 7.43
CA VAL A 37 -16.83 -12.70 7.65
C VAL A 37 -17.26 -13.59 8.81
N ARG A 38 -16.80 -14.85 8.81
CA ARG A 38 -17.21 -15.86 9.79
C ARG A 38 -16.56 -15.67 11.16
N SER A 39 -15.26 -15.41 11.21
CA SER A 39 -14.48 -15.44 12.46
C SER A 39 -14.31 -14.07 13.11
N LEU A 40 -14.42 -12.98 12.35
CA LEU A 40 -14.11 -11.62 12.82
C LEU A 40 -15.31 -10.67 12.87
N GLY A 41 -16.46 -11.06 12.32
CA GLY A 41 -17.70 -10.25 12.38
C GLY A 41 -18.12 -9.91 13.80
N GLU A 42 -18.07 -10.89 14.72
CA GLU A 42 -18.37 -10.68 16.15
C GLU A 42 -17.31 -9.84 16.88
N LYS A 43 -16.10 -9.76 16.32
CA LYS A 43 -14.98 -8.95 16.84
C LYS A 43 -14.97 -7.52 16.27
N GLY A 44 -16.02 -7.12 15.55
CA GLY A 44 -16.20 -5.76 15.03
C GLY A 44 -15.63 -5.52 13.63
N VAL A 45 -15.03 -6.52 12.98
CA VAL A 45 -14.54 -6.38 11.60
C VAL A 45 -15.71 -6.53 10.63
N ARG A 46 -15.97 -5.50 9.83
CA ARG A 46 -17.05 -5.52 8.82
C ARG A 46 -16.49 -5.84 7.45
N VAL A 47 -17.02 -6.86 6.81
CA VAL A 47 -16.71 -7.21 5.42
C VAL A 47 -18.00 -7.10 4.60
N PRO A 48 -18.00 -6.46 3.42
CA PRO A 48 -19.21 -6.36 2.61
C PRO A 48 -19.72 -7.74 2.17
N PRO A 49 -21.05 -7.97 2.18
CA PRO A 49 -21.62 -9.26 1.84
C PRO A 49 -21.38 -9.61 0.36
N GLY A 50 -21.36 -10.91 0.08
CA GLY A 50 -21.12 -11.41 -1.27
C GLY A 50 -21.06 -12.93 -1.33
N PHE A 51 -20.75 -13.43 -2.52
CA PHE A 51 -20.63 -14.85 -2.81
C PHE A 51 -19.49 -15.09 -3.78
N ALA A 52 -18.96 -16.32 -3.81
CA ALA A 52 -17.93 -16.75 -4.73
C ALA A 52 -18.43 -17.92 -5.59
N THR A 53 -18.07 -17.93 -6.87
CA THR A 53 -18.14 -19.15 -7.69
C THR A 53 -17.02 -20.10 -7.29
N THR A 54 -17.17 -21.39 -7.54
CA THR A 54 -16.11 -22.37 -7.24
C THR A 54 -15.18 -22.60 -8.43
N ALA A 55 -14.00 -23.18 -8.15
CA ALA A 55 -13.07 -23.70 -9.15
C ALA A 55 -13.73 -24.74 -10.06
N ASP A 56 -14.72 -25.48 -9.57
CA ASP A 56 -15.51 -26.42 -10.38
C ASP A 56 -16.35 -25.69 -11.43
N THR A 57 -16.96 -24.55 -11.08
CA THR A 57 -17.68 -23.68 -12.02
C THR A 57 -16.82 -23.28 -13.22
N PHE A 58 -15.57 -22.90 -12.97
CA PHE A 58 -14.62 -22.60 -14.03
C PHE A 58 -14.34 -23.84 -14.90
N ARG A 59 -14.06 -25.00 -14.30
CA ARG A 59 -13.81 -26.25 -15.06
C ARG A 59 -15.01 -26.65 -15.91
N ARG A 60 -16.22 -26.54 -15.36
CA ARG A 60 -17.47 -26.82 -16.07
C ARG A 60 -17.71 -25.85 -17.23
N TYR A 61 -17.41 -24.55 -17.06
CA TYR A 61 -17.48 -23.56 -18.12
C TYR A 61 -16.50 -23.85 -19.27
N ILE A 62 -15.26 -24.24 -18.95
CA ILE A 62 -14.27 -24.64 -19.96
C ILE A 62 -14.72 -25.89 -20.71
N ALA A 63 -15.26 -26.88 -19.99
CA ALA A 63 -15.73 -28.13 -20.59
C ALA A 63 -16.98 -27.94 -21.47
N SER A 64 -17.98 -27.17 -21.02
CA SER A 64 -19.23 -26.97 -21.77
C SER A 64 -19.07 -26.20 -23.09
N ASN A 65 -17.96 -25.47 -23.22
CA ASN A 65 -17.62 -24.69 -24.41
C ASN A 65 -16.54 -25.36 -25.26
N ASP A 66 -16.17 -26.61 -24.95
CA ASP A 66 -15.10 -27.37 -25.62
C ASP A 66 -13.75 -26.62 -25.66
N LEU A 67 -13.50 -25.73 -24.70
CA LEU A 67 -12.34 -24.85 -24.70
C LEU A 67 -11.06 -25.59 -24.30
N GLY A 68 -11.15 -26.75 -23.64
CA GLY A 68 -9.98 -27.52 -23.20
C GLY A 68 -9.04 -27.91 -24.35
N ALA A 69 -9.60 -28.40 -25.47
CA ALA A 69 -8.81 -28.78 -26.64
C ALA A 69 -8.19 -27.56 -27.34
N LEU A 70 -8.95 -26.47 -27.46
CA LEU A 70 -8.48 -25.21 -28.04
C LEU A 70 -7.32 -24.61 -27.23
N LEU A 71 -7.45 -24.59 -25.91
CA LEU A 71 -6.39 -24.14 -25.00
C LEU A 71 -5.12 -24.96 -25.19
N GLY A 72 -5.25 -26.29 -25.25
CA GLY A 72 -4.13 -27.20 -25.48
C GLY A 72 -3.40 -26.94 -26.80
N ASP A 73 -4.14 -26.76 -27.90
CA ASP A 73 -3.56 -26.45 -29.21
C ASP A 73 -2.81 -25.11 -29.22
N LEU A 74 -3.48 -24.03 -28.77
CA LEU A 74 -2.89 -22.68 -28.80
C LEU A 74 -1.64 -22.59 -27.93
N LEU A 75 -1.65 -23.22 -26.76
CA LEU A 75 -0.50 -23.27 -25.86
C LEU A 75 0.62 -24.18 -26.42
N GLY A 76 0.29 -25.31 -27.05
CA GLY A 76 1.27 -26.16 -27.72
C GLY A 76 1.96 -25.45 -28.89
N ARG A 77 1.20 -24.68 -29.68
CA ARG A 77 1.73 -23.85 -30.76
C ARG A 77 2.60 -22.70 -30.25
N LEU A 78 2.24 -22.11 -29.11
CA LEU A 78 3.07 -21.13 -28.42
C LEU A 78 4.41 -21.76 -27.98
N ASP A 79 4.37 -22.96 -27.38
CA ASP A 79 5.58 -23.66 -26.95
C ASP A 79 6.47 -24.11 -28.11
N ALA A 80 5.86 -24.44 -29.26
CA ALA A 80 6.56 -24.74 -30.51
C ALA A 80 7.10 -23.49 -31.24
N GLY A 81 6.87 -22.28 -30.71
CA GLY A 81 7.28 -21.02 -31.33
C GLY A 81 6.51 -20.66 -32.62
N GLN A 82 5.35 -21.27 -32.85
CA GLN A 82 4.50 -21.06 -34.02
C GLN A 82 3.49 -19.91 -33.84
N LEU A 83 3.29 -19.47 -32.60
CA LEU A 83 2.47 -18.32 -32.22
C LEU A 83 3.25 -17.46 -31.24
N THR A 84 3.05 -16.15 -31.29
CA THR A 84 3.52 -15.25 -30.23
C THR A 84 2.64 -15.39 -28.98
N LEU A 85 3.19 -15.04 -27.82
CA LEU A 85 2.47 -15.02 -26.55
C LEU A 85 1.21 -14.15 -26.63
N ALA A 86 1.33 -12.96 -27.23
CA ALA A 86 0.23 -12.03 -27.40
C ALA A 86 -0.89 -12.58 -28.30
N GLU A 87 -0.54 -13.28 -29.37
CA GLU A 87 -1.53 -13.92 -30.26
C GLU A 87 -2.25 -15.07 -29.57
N ALA A 88 -1.52 -15.95 -28.89
CA ALA A 88 -2.10 -17.06 -28.14
C ALA A 88 -3.01 -16.55 -27.02
N GLY A 89 -2.51 -15.62 -26.19
CA GLY A 89 -3.28 -15.00 -25.11
C GLY A 89 -4.55 -14.32 -25.62
N ARG A 90 -4.47 -13.52 -26.68
CA ARG A 90 -5.64 -12.86 -27.28
C ARG A 90 -6.69 -13.85 -27.79
N GLN A 91 -6.27 -14.90 -28.50
CA GLN A 91 -7.20 -15.91 -29.02
C GLN A 91 -7.90 -16.67 -27.89
N ILE A 92 -7.15 -17.06 -26.85
CA ILE A 92 -7.68 -17.73 -25.67
C ILE A 92 -8.72 -16.85 -24.96
N ARG A 93 -8.36 -15.59 -24.68
CA ARG A 93 -9.25 -14.65 -23.99
C ARG A 93 -10.53 -14.36 -24.79
N ALA A 94 -10.42 -14.25 -26.11
CA ALA A 94 -11.57 -14.08 -27.00
C ALA A 94 -12.51 -15.30 -26.96
N ALA A 95 -11.96 -16.52 -26.99
CA ALA A 95 -12.75 -17.75 -26.91
C ALA A 95 -13.46 -17.89 -25.56
N ILE A 96 -12.78 -17.60 -24.45
CA ILE A 96 -13.38 -17.64 -23.11
C ILE A 96 -14.49 -16.59 -22.97
N THR A 97 -14.26 -15.36 -23.45
CA THR A 97 -15.24 -14.28 -23.37
C THR A 97 -16.47 -14.53 -24.25
N GLY A 98 -16.27 -15.18 -25.41
CA GLY A 98 -17.34 -15.57 -26.34
C GLY A 98 -18.12 -16.82 -25.95
N GLY A 99 -17.69 -17.55 -24.91
CA GLY A 99 -18.37 -18.75 -24.43
C GLY A 99 -19.76 -18.48 -23.85
N ALA A 100 -20.60 -19.51 -23.94
CA ALA A 100 -21.93 -19.56 -23.33
C ALA A 100 -21.86 -20.14 -21.92
N TRP A 101 -22.65 -19.59 -21.00
CA TRP A 101 -22.79 -20.16 -19.67
C TRP A 101 -23.66 -21.42 -19.72
N PRO A 102 -23.30 -22.50 -18.99
CA PRO A 102 -24.23 -23.58 -18.72
C PRO A 102 -25.49 -23.03 -18.02
N GLU A 103 -26.67 -23.46 -18.46
CA GLU A 103 -27.96 -22.90 -18.02
C GLU A 103 -28.14 -23.01 -16.50
N ASP A 104 -27.71 -24.11 -15.88
CA ASP A 104 -27.79 -24.31 -14.44
C ASP A 104 -26.88 -23.33 -13.67
N ILE A 105 -25.64 -23.14 -14.13
CA ILE A 105 -24.67 -22.21 -13.55
C ILE A 105 -25.15 -20.76 -13.68
N GLU A 106 -25.66 -20.40 -14.86
CA GLU A 106 -26.19 -19.06 -15.11
C GLU A 106 -27.35 -18.72 -14.19
N GLN A 107 -28.33 -19.63 -14.07
CA GLN A 107 -29.47 -19.43 -13.19
C GLN A 107 -29.05 -19.30 -11.73
N GLU A 108 -28.07 -20.08 -11.29
CA GLU A 108 -27.57 -20.03 -9.91
C GLU A 108 -26.90 -18.69 -9.58
N ILE A 109 -26.03 -18.18 -10.47
CA ILE A 109 -25.35 -16.88 -10.31
C ILE A 109 -26.37 -15.74 -10.29
N ARG A 110 -27.34 -15.75 -11.22
CA ARG A 110 -28.42 -14.74 -11.27
C ARG A 110 -29.31 -14.78 -10.03
N ALA A 111 -29.64 -15.98 -9.54
CA ALA A 111 -30.41 -16.15 -8.30
C ALA A 111 -29.64 -15.64 -7.08
N ALA A 112 -28.34 -15.91 -6.98
CA ALA A 112 -27.48 -15.40 -5.90
C ALA A 112 -27.40 -13.86 -5.94
N TYR A 113 -27.25 -13.27 -7.13
CA TYR A 113 -27.23 -11.81 -7.29
C TYR A 113 -28.56 -11.14 -6.89
N ARG A 114 -29.71 -11.71 -7.29
CA ARG A 114 -31.04 -11.23 -6.84
C ARG A 114 -31.21 -11.37 -5.33
N THR A 115 -30.72 -12.47 -4.75
CA THR A 115 -30.75 -12.69 -3.30
C THR A 115 -29.89 -11.66 -2.57
N LEU A 116 -28.70 -11.34 -3.10
CA LEU A 116 -27.85 -10.27 -2.57
C LEU A 116 -28.58 -8.92 -2.60
N GLY A 117 -29.23 -8.60 -3.73
CA GLY A 117 -30.07 -7.41 -3.88
C GLY A 117 -31.19 -7.33 -2.84
N ALA A 118 -31.92 -8.43 -2.64
CA ALA A 118 -32.95 -8.52 -1.61
C ALA A 118 -32.39 -8.34 -0.18
N ARG A 119 -31.22 -8.92 0.14
CA ARG A 119 -30.56 -8.76 1.45
C ARG A 119 -30.22 -7.30 1.76
N VAL A 120 -29.88 -6.50 0.75
CA VAL A 120 -29.47 -5.09 0.91
C VAL A 120 -30.58 -4.09 0.54
N GLY A 121 -31.78 -4.57 0.19
CA GLY A 121 -32.91 -3.73 -0.20
C GLY A 121 -32.71 -2.97 -1.52
N GLN A 122 -31.97 -3.53 -2.47
CA GLN A 122 -31.71 -2.92 -3.79
C GLN A 122 -32.03 -3.91 -4.91
N ASP A 123 -32.80 -3.49 -5.92
CA ASP A 123 -33.16 -4.35 -7.06
C ASP A 123 -31.94 -4.73 -7.92
N ALA A 124 -31.02 -3.78 -8.11
CA ALA A 124 -29.79 -3.95 -8.87
C ALA A 124 -28.61 -3.37 -8.08
N PRO A 125 -28.10 -4.11 -7.07
CA PRO A 125 -27.00 -3.65 -6.25
C PRO A 125 -25.73 -3.50 -7.11
N SER A 126 -24.90 -2.51 -6.76
CA SER A 126 -23.59 -2.40 -7.37
C SER A 126 -22.62 -3.38 -6.74
N VAL A 127 -21.91 -4.18 -7.55
CA VAL A 127 -20.99 -5.21 -7.07
C VAL A 127 -19.59 -5.08 -7.68
N ALA A 128 -18.58 -5.43 -6.90
CA ALA A 128 -17.22 -5.70 -7.37
C ALA A 128 -17.14 -7.17 -7.78
N VAL A 129 -16.59 -7.42 -8.97
CA VAL A 129 -16.34 -8.76 -9.48
C VAL A 129 -14.84 -8.96 -9.55
N ARG A 130 -14.33 -9.86 -8.71
CA ARG A 130 -12.90 -10.07 -8.47
C ARG A 130 -12.49 -11.49 -8.79
N SER A 131 -11.35 -11.65 -9.42
CA SER A 131 -10.72 -12.95 -9.62
C SER A 131 -10.00 -13.40 -8.34
N SER A 132 -10.06 -14.71 -8.07
CA SER A 132 -9.43 -15.39 -6.94
C SER A 132 -8.87 -16.72 -7.42
N ALA A 133 -7.54 -16.83 -7.54
CA ALA A 133 -6.92 -18.05 -8.08
C ALA A 133 -6.59 -19.07 -6.98
N THR A 134 -6.67 -20.36 -7.34
CA THR A 134 -6.35 -21.48 -6.45
C THR A 134 -4.85 -21.62 -6.13
N ALA A 135 -3.99 -21.00 -6.94
CA ALA A 135 -2.53 -21.04 -6.78
C ALA A 135 -1.94 -19.72 -6.22
N GLU A 136 -2.79 -18.81 -5.72
CA GLU A 136 -2.41 -17.45 -5.33
C GLU A 136 -1.61 -17.38 -4.03
N ASP A 137 -1.78 -18.35 -3.12
CA ASP A 137 -1.16 -18.35 -1.78
C ASP A 137 0.19 -19.07 -1.71
N LEU A 138 0.82 -19.37 -2.85
CA LEU A 138 2.16 -19.95 -2.82
C LEU A 138 3.15 -18.91 -2.27
N PRO A 139 4.03 -19.29 -1.33
CA PRO A 139 4.93 -18.36 -0.64
C PRO A 139 5.94 -17.62 -1.54
N ASP A 140 5.99 -17.91 -2.85
CA ASP A 140 6.81 -17.21 -3.85
C ASP A 140 5.96 -16.53 -4.96
N ALA A 141 4.66 -16.35 -4.73
CA ALA A 141 3.70 -15.94 -5.74
C ALA A 141 2.88 -14.71 -5.32
N SER A 142 3.51 -13.54 -5.25
CA SER A 142 2.77 -12.28 -5.21
C SER A 142 2.14 -12.03 -6.60
N PHE A 143 0.93 -12.55 -6.84
CA PHE A 143 0.10 -12.20 -8.00
C PHE A 143 -0.44 -10.75 -7.93
N ALA A 144 0.25 -9.86 -7.22
CA ALA A 144 -0.17 -8.48 -7.02
C ALA A 144 -0.36 -7.79 -8.39
N GLY A 145 -1.57 -7.25 -8.59
CA GLY A 145 -1.96 -6.54 -9.80
C GLY A 145 -2.04 -7.39 -11.08
N GLN A 146 -2.05 -8.73 -11.02
CA GLN A 146 -2.16 -9.58 -12.23
C GLN A 146 -3.61 -9.83 -12.68
N GLN A 147 -4.57 -9.59 -11.79
CA GLN A 147 -5.91 -10.13 -11.86
C GLN A 147 -6.92 -9.01 -12.06
N GLU A 148 -7.78 -9.16 -13.08
CA GLU A 148 -8.78 -8.14 -13.41
C GLU A 148 -9.84 -8.06 -12.30
N THR A 149 -10.05 -6.84 -11.81
CA THR A 149 -11.15 -6.46 -10.91
C THR A 149 -12.09 -5.54 -11.67
N PHE A 150 -13.38 -5.83 -11.62
CA PHE A 150 -14.42 -4.98 -12.21
C PHE A 150 -15.21 -4.32 -11.11
N LEU A 151 -15.12 -3.00 -11.03
CA LEU A 151 -15.84 -2.19 -10.06
C LEU A 151 -17.16 -1.68 -10.64
N ASN A 152 -18.12 -1.43 -9.76
CA ASN A 152 -19.42 -0.86 -10.10
C ASN A 152 -20.19 -1.63 -11.19
N VAL A 153 -20.19 -2.96 -11.12
CA VAL A 153 -20.98 -3.81 -12.01
C VAL A 153 -22.43 -3.81 -11.54
N ARG A 154 -23.37 -3.46 -12.43
CA ARG A 154 -24.80 -3.36 -12.11
C ARG A 154 -25.65 -4.12 -13.12
N GLY A 155 -26.51 -4.98 -12.60
CA GLY A 155 -27.44 -5.79 -13.38
C GLY A 155 -26.85 -7.14 -13.78
N GLU A 156 -27.74 -8.10 -14.00
CA GLU A 156 -27.36 -9.50 -14.23
C GLU A 156 -26.51 -9.70 -15.49
N GLU A 157 -26.84 -9.03 -16.61
CA GLU A 157 -26.06 -9.15 -17.85
C GLU A 157 -24.62 -8.64 -17.68
N ALA A 158 -24.46 -7.51 -16.98
CA ALA A 158 -23.16 -6.95 -16.70
C ALA A 158 -22.34 -7.86 -15.78
N LEU A 159 -23.00 -8.49 -14.79
CA LEU A 159 -22.39 -9.49 -13.92
C LEU A 159 -21.89 -10.71 -14.72
N MET A 160 -22.75 -11.31 -15.56
CA MET A 160 -22.37 -12.48 -16.36
C MET A 160 -21.23 -12.16 -17.33
N SER A 161 -21.19 -10.94 -17.86
CA SER A 161 -20.08 -10.45 -18.69
C SER A 161 -18.78 -10.29 -17.87
N ALA A 162 -18.85 -9.65 -16.70
CA ALA A 162 -17.71 -9.47 -15.81
C ALA A 162 -17.12 -10.81 -15.34
N CYS A 163 -17.95 -11.79 -14.98
CA CYS A 163 -17.49 -13.13 -14.60
C CYS A 163 -16.71 -13.83 -15.73
N ARG A 164 -17.15 -13.71 -16.99
CA ARG A 164 -16.41 -14.26 -18.16
C ARG A 164 -15.07 -13.58 -18.35
N ARG A 165 -15.01 -12.27 -18.17
CA ARG A 165 -13.76 -11.51 -18.24
C ARG A 165 -12.80 -11.91 -17.13
N CYS A 166 -13.29 -12.12 -15.90
CA CYS A 166 -12.48 -12.69 -14.83
C CYS A 166 -11.91 -14.06 -15.22
N PHE A 167 -12.70 -14.98 -15.77
CA PHE A 167 -12.18 -16.26 -16.28
C PHE A 167 -11.13 -16.08 -17.38
N ALA A 168 -11.32 -15.13 -18.29
CA ALA A 168 -10.34 -14.81 -19.33
C ALA A 168 -9.04 -14.23 -18.75
N SER A 169 -9.09 -13.49 -17.64
CA SER A 169 -7.92 -12.88 -16.99
C SER A 169 -6.86 -13.89 -16.54
N LEU A 170 -7.24 -15.16 -16.33
CA LEU A 170 -6.30 -16.25 -16.04
C LEU A 170 -5.30 -16.47 -17.20
N PHE A 171 -5.66 -16.06 -18.41
CA PHE A 171 -4.87 -16.21 -19.63
C PHE A 171 -4.39 -14.86 -20.18
N THR A 172 -4.12 -13.90 -19.30
CA THR A 172 -3.28 -12.75 -19.66
C THR A 172 -1.87 -13.22 -20.00
N ASP A 173 -1.18 -12.45 -20.83
CA ASP A 173 0.17 -12.78 -21.31
C ASP A 173 1.13 -12.96 -20.11
N ARG A 174 0.95 -12.11 -19.08
CA ARG A 174 1.63 -12.18 -17.78
C ARG A 174 1.33 -13.47 -17.03
N ALA A 175 0.06 -13.85 -16.89
CA ALA A 175 -0.32 -15.07 -16.17
C ALA A 175 0.14 -16.36 -16.88
N ILE A 176 0.15 -16.38 -18.22
CA ILE A 176 0.67 -17.51 -19.01
C ILE A 176 2.18 -17.66 -18.79
N THR A 177 2.93 -16.56 -18.89
CA THR A 177 4.39 -16.53 -18.68
C THR A 177 4.76 -16.97 -17.28
N TYR A 178 4.06 -16.43 -16.27
CA TYR A 178 4.31 -16.75 -14.87
C TYR A 178 4.14 -18.26 -14.59
N ARG A 179 3.04 -18.86 -15.07
CA ARG A 179 2.80 -20.30 -14.91
C ARG A 179 3.88 -21.15 -15.57
N LYS A 180 4.34 -20.75 -16.76
CA LYS A 180 5.44 -21.42 -17.46
C LYS A 180 6.74 -21.36 -16.67
N LEU A 181 7.09 -20.20 -16.11
CA LEU A 181 8.30 -20.02 -15.28
C LEU A 181 8.28 -20.86 -14.00
N LYS A 182 7.11 -21.05 -13.40
CA LYS A 182 6.93 -21.87 -12.20
C LYS A 182 6.72 -23.37 -12.49
N GLY A 183 6.63 -23.75 -13.77
CA GLY A 183 6.40 -25.13 -14.18
C GLY A 183 5.00 -25.67 -13.86
N PHE A 184 4.01 -24.80 -13.67
CA PHE A 184 2.62 -25.22 -13.50
C PHE A 184 1.99 -25.60 -14.84
N GLY A 185 1.24 -26.70 -14.88
CA GLY A 185 0.39 -27.02 -16.02
C GLY A 185 -0.65 -25.92 -16.21
N GLN A 186 -0.81 -25.46 -17.46
CA GLN A 186 -1.69 -24.33 -17.78
C GLN A 186 -3.18 -24.61 -17.48
N LEU A 187 -3.56 -25.89 -17.34
CA LEU A 187 -4.91 -26.34 -16.97
C LEU A 187 -5.06 -26.75 -15.49
N ASP A 188 -3.97 -26.79 -14.74
CA ASP A 188 -4.00 -27.21 -13.32
C ASP A 188 -4.52 -26.09 -12.40
N VAL A 189 -4.44 -24.84 -12.86
CA VAL A 189 -4.89 -23.67 -12.12
C VAL A 189 -6.34 -23.36 -12.50
N ALA A 190 -7.22 -23.41 -11.51
CA ALA A 190 -8.60 -22.96 -11.64
C ALA A 190 -8.80 -21.59 -10.98
N LEU A 191 -9.80 -20.86 -11.46
CA LEU A 191 -10.17 -19.54 -10.97
C LEU A 191 -11.57 -19.57 -10.34
N SER A 192 -11.71 -18.89 -9.22
CA SER A 192 -12.98 -18.52 -8.60
C SER A 192 -13.25 -17.04 -8.83
N VAL A 193 -14.53 -16.67 -8.94
CA VAL A 193 -14.97 -15.28 -9.06
C VAL A 193 -15.71 -14.88 -7.79
N GLY A 194 -15.16 -13.92 -7.05
CA GLY A 194 -15.82 -13.27 -5.93
C GLY A 194 -16.71 -12.12 -6.41
N VAL A 195 -17.98 -12.15 -6.03
CA VAL A 195 -18.97 -11.12 -6.28
C VAL A 195 -19.32 -10.47 -4.93
N GLN A 196 -18.81 -9.28 -4.71
CA GLN A 196 -18.90 -8.57 -3.43
C GLN A 196 -19.69 -7.27 -3.59
N LEU A 197 -20.54 -6.93 -2.63
CA LEU A 197 -21.25 -5.64 -2.62
C LEU A 197 -20.25 -4.47 -2.63
N MET A 198 -20.48 -3.49 -3.49
CA MET A 198 -19.69 -2.27 -3.50
C MET A 198 -20.03 -1.39 -2.29
N VAL A 199 -18.99 -0.99 -1.57
CA VAL A 199 -19.05 0.10 -0.58
C VAL A 199 -19.07 1.43 -1.31
N ARG A 200 -19.89 2.40 -0.87
CA ARG A 200 -20.02 3.72 -1.51
C ARG A 200 -18.84 4.65 -1.21
N SER A 201 -17.62 4.17 -1.37
CA SER A 201 -16.42 4.97 -1.18
C SER A 201 -16.16 5.95 -2.32
N ASP A 202 -16.91 5.86 -3.44
CA ASP A 202 -16.92 6.86 -4.51
C ASP A 202 -17.26 8.27 -4.02
N ILE A 203 -18.09 8.35 -2.97
CA ILE A 203 -18.46 9.59 -2.26
C ILE A 203 -17.92 9.63 -0.82
N GLY A 204 -17.06 8.68 -0.48
CA GLY A 204 -16.37 8.56 0.81
C GLY A 204 -14.86 8.51 0.60
N GLY A 205 -14.19 7.60 1.30
CA GLY A 205 -12.75 7.39 1.18
C GLY A 205 -12.39 5.92 1.25
N SER A 206 -11.21 5.57 0.80
CA SER A 206 -10.70 4.21 0.83
C SER A 206 -9.18 4.21 0.86
N GLY A 207 -8.60 3.03 1.07
CA GLY A 207 -7.17 2.89 0.96
C GLY A 207 -6.68 1.53 1.44
N VAL A 208 -5.42 1.52 1.84
CA VAL A 208 -4.70 0.32 2.27
C VAL A 208 -4.16 0.53 3.68
N MET A 209 -4.05 -0.53 4.45
CA MET A 209 -3.42 -0.50 5.75
C MET A 209 -2.59 -1.76 5.98
N PHE A 210 -1.49 -1.59 6.71
CA PHE A 210 -0.57 -2.65 7.05
C PHE A 210 -0.51 -2.76 8.57
N SER A 211 -0.54 -3.98 9.09
CA SER A 211 -0.37 -4.19 10.53
C SER A 211 1.08 -4.00 10.98
N ILE A 212 2.00 -3.54 10.12
CA ILE A 212 3.38 -3.23 10.46
C ILE A 212 3.82 -1.96 9.71
N ASP A 213 4.90 -1.33 10.15
CA ASP A 213 5.60 -0.37 9.30
C ASP A 213 6.31 -1.11 8.16
N THR A 214 5.84 -0.92 6.94
CA THR A 214 6.38 -1.59 5.75
C THR A 214 7.80 -1.17 5.41
N GLU A 215 8.28 -0.04 5.94
CA GLU A 215 9.62 0.47 5.70
C GLU A 215 10.65 -0.14 6.66
N SER A 216 10.44 0.02 7.96
CA SER A 216 11.38 -0.48 8.98
C SER A 216 11.08 -1.90 9.47
N GLY A 217 9.91 -2.44 9.14
CA GLY A 217 9.39 -3.67 9.72
C GLY A 217 8.96 -3.51 11.19
N PHE A 218 8.82 -2.29 11.71
CA PHE A 218 8.42 -2.06 13.09
C PHE A 218 7.01 -2.60 13.34
N ASP A 219 6.92 -3.60 14.21
CA ASP A 219 5.75 -4.45 14.39
C ASP A 219 4.75 -3.90 15.42
N LYS A 220 5.06 -2.80 16.11
CA LYS A 220 4.17 -2.19 17.12
C LYS A 220 3.29 -1.08 16.57
N VAL A 221 3.25 -0.88 15.25
CA VAL A 221 2.43 0.16 14.62
C VAL A 221 1.55 -0.40 13.52
N VAL A 222 0.40 0.23 13.33
CA VAL A 222 -0.44 0.07 12.12
C VAL A 222 -0.20 1.27 11.23
N LEU A 223 0.15 1.03 9.96
CA LEU A 223 0.29 2.05 8.92
C LEU A 223 -0.99 2.09 8.09
N ILE A 224 -1.65 3.24 8.01
CA ILE A 224 -2.91 3.42 7.26
C ILE A 224 -2.70 4.49 6.20
N ASN A 225 -3.05 4.18 4.96
CA ASN A 225 -3.06 5.13 3.85
C ASN A 225 -4.50 5.36 3.37
N ALA A 226 -4.85 6.61 3.05
CA ALA A 226 -6.21 6.98 2.67
C ALA A 226 -6.25 7.97 1.51
N ALA A 227 -7.17 7.76 0.57
CA ALA A 227 -7.54 8.73 -0.47
C ALA A 227 -9.06 8.82 -0.62
N TRP A 228 -9.52 9.90 -1.25
CA TRP A 228 -10.92 10.07 -1.62
C TRP A 228 -11.29 9.17 -2.79
N GLY A 229 -12.53 8.66 -2.83
CA GLY A 229 -13.02 7.81 -3.92
C GLY A 229 -12.74 6.32 -3.73
N LEU A 230 -12.82 5.56 -4.84
CA LEU A 230 -12.53 4.12 -4.86
C LEU A 230 -11.02 3.84 -4.71
N GLY A 231 -10.68 2.72 -4.06
CA GLY A 231 -9.33 2.45 -3.55
C GLY A 231 -8.30 2.06 -4.60
N GLU A 232 -8.73 1.82 -5.83
CA GLU A 232 -7.86 1.34 -6.91
C GLU A 232 -6.69 2.30 -7.20
N ASN A 233 -6.92 3.62 -7.10
CA ASN A 233 -5.83 4.60 -7.27
C ASN A 233 -4.74 4.48 -6.18
N VAL A 234 -5.12 4.11 -4.95
CA VAL A 234 -4.16 3.95 -3.85
C VAL A 234 -3.36 2.67 -4.04
N VAL A 235 -4.03 1.57 -4.41
CA VAL A 235 -3.41 0.27 -4.68
C VAL A 235 -2.44 0.34 -5.87
N GLN A 236 -2.81 1.08 -6.92
CA GLN A 236 -1.95 1.29 -8.09
C GLN A 236 -0.85 2.35 -7.87
N GLY A 237 -0.93 3.12 -6.79
CA GLY A 237 0.03 4.21 -6.51
C GLY A 237 -0.09 5.42 -7.42
N THR A 238 -1.24 5.62 -8.07
CA THR A 238 -1.51 6.74 -8.99
C THR A 238 -1.85 8.04 -8.26
N VAL A 239 -2.06 7.98 -6.95
CA VAL A 239 -2.34 9.13 -6.10
C VAL A 239 -1.45 9.10 -4.85
N SER A 240 -1.03 10.28 -4.36
CA SER A 240 -0.37 10.42 -3.07
C SER A 240 -1.42 10.50 -1.95
N PRO A 241 -1.58 9.44 -1.12
CA PRO A 241 -2.61 9.36 -0.09
C PRO A 241 -2.20 10.12 1.19
N ASP A 242 -3.17 10.35 2.07
CA ASP A 242 -2.88 10.65 3.47
C ASP A 242 -2.24 9.42 4.13
N GLU A 243 -1.36 9.66 5.10
CA GLU A 243 -0.67 8.60 5.85
C GLU A 243 -0.89 8.78 7.35
N TYR A 244 -1.22 7.70 8.05
CA TYR A 244 -1.41 7.67 9.49
C TYR A 244 -0.62 6.50 10.10
N GLN A 245 -0.02 6.72 11.27
CA GLN A 245 0.62 5.65 12.05
C GLN A 245 -0.01 5.58 13.43
N VAL A 246 -0.43 4.39 13.84
CA VAL A 246 -1.10 4.16 15.13
C VAL A 246 -0.32 3.15 15.95
N PHE A 247 -0.07 3.45 17.23
CA PHE A 247 0.68 2.59 18.13
C PHE A 247 -0.21 1.52 18.75
N LYS A 248 0.06 0.25 18.44
CA LYS A 248 -0.77 -0.90 18.87
C LYS A 248 -0.86 -1.06 20.39
N PRO A 249 0.23 -0.95 21.18
CA PRO A 249 0.18 -1.29 22.61
C PRO A 249 -0.81 -0.47 23.44
N PHE A 250 -1.19 0.72 23.00
CA PHE A 250 -2.15 1.59 23.68
C PHE A 250 -3.54 1.59 23.05
N LEU A 251 -3.75 0.78 22.01
CA LEU A 251 -4.98 0.80 21.23
C LEU A 251 -6.19 0.21 21.97
N ALA A 252 -5.91 -0.69 22.93
CA ALA A 252 -6.92 -1.29 23.80
C ALA A 252 -7.49 -0.32 24.86
N ASP A 253 -6.78 0.78 25.16
CA ASP A 253 -7.26 1.81 26.08
C ASP A 253 -8.09 2.85 25.33
N GLU A 254 -9.40 2.87 25.56
CA GLU A 254 -10.32 3.80 24.89
C GLU A 254 -10.14 5.26 25.35
N GLY A 255 -9.46 5.49 26.47
CA GLY A 255 -9.12 6.83 26.94
C GLY A 255 -7.91 7.45 26.24
N LEU A 256 -7.19 6.68 25.43
CA LEU A 256 -5.99 7.11 24.73
C LEU A 256 -6.22 7.27 23.22
N VAL A 257 -5.49 8.22 22.62
CA VAL A 257 -5.45 8.43 21.17
C VAL A 257 -4.03 8.15 20.67
N PRO A 258 -3.65 6.88 20.46
CA PRO A 258 -2.28 6.49 20.14
C PRO A 258 -1.88 6.73 18.67
N ILE A 259 -2.29 7.87 18.09
CA ILE A 259 -1.92 8.26 16.73
C ILE A 259 -0.55 8.95 16.77
N LEU A 260 0.47 8.26 16.29
CA LEU A 260 1.86 8.71 16.30
C LEU A 260 2.18 9.70 15.17
N HIS A 261 1.52 9.56 14.02
CA HIS A 261 1.81 10.35 12.83
C HIS A 261 0.55 10.58 12.00
N LYS A 262 0.43 11.79 11.42
CA LYS A 262 -0.57 12.15 10.42
C LYS A 262 0.11 13.01 9.36
N ALA A 263 0.12 12.58 8.11
CA ALA A 263 0.63 13.35 6.98
C ALA A 263 -0.44 13.48 5.90
N LEU A 264 -0.59 14.71 5.39
CA LEU A 264 -1.57 15.04 4.38
C LEU A 264 -1.00 14.74 2.98
N GLY A 265 -1.69 13.89 2.23
CA GLY A 265 -1.39 13.61 0.84
C GLY A 265 -1.94 14.67 -0.11
N ALA A 266 -1.33 14.78 -1.29
CA ALA A 266 -1.77 15.71 -2.33
C ALA A 266 -3.17 15.38 -2.88
N LYS A 267 -3.55 14.09 -2.86
CA LYS A 267 -4.88 13.55 -3.22
C LYS A 267 -5.45 14.15 -4.50
N GLU A 268 -4.65 14.25 -5.55
CA GLU A 268 -4.96 15.10 -6.73
C GLU A 268 -6.14 14.60 -7.56
N ILE A 269 -6.32 13.29 -7.62
CA ILE A 269 -7.39 12.61 -8.35
C ILE A 269 -8.13 11.65 -7.42
N LYS A 270 -9.40 11.41 -7.72
CA LYS A 270 -10.23 10.38 -7.09
C LYS A 270 -11.02 9.61 -8.13
N MET A 271 -11.25 8.32 -7.87
CA MET A 271 -12.07 7.47 -8.73
C MET A 271 -13.51 7.45 -8.23
N ILE A 272 -14.46 7.69 -9.13
CA ILE A 272 -15.90 7.72 -8.84
C ILE A 272 -16.69 6.82 -9.81
N TYR A 273 -17.96 6.56 -9.50
CA TYR A 273 -18.86 5.89 -10.44
C TYR A 273 -19.11 6.75 -11.69
N ALA A 274 -19.14 6.09 -12.84
CA ALA A 274 -19.56 6.70 -14.09
C ALA A 274 -21.08 6.58 -14.24
N GLY A 275 -21.74 7.66 -14.65
CA GLY A 275 -23.20 7.72 -14.84
C GLY A 275 -23.69 7.43 -16.27
N GLY A 276 -22.89 6.80 -17.15
CA GLY A 276 -23.21 6.66 -18.58
C GLY A 276 -22.78 5.33 -19.22
N GLN A 277 -23.01 5.18 -20.53
CA GLN A 277 -22.69 3.97 -21.32
C GLN A 277 -21.18 3.83 -21.64
N GLY A 278 -20.32 3.95 -20.64
CA GLY A 278 -18.87 3.83 -20.76
C GLY A 278 -18.28 2.89 -19.72
N ALA A 279 -16.98 3.09 -19.40
CA ALA A 279 -16.36 2.41 -18.27
C ALA A 279 -17.17 2.69 -16.98
N PRO A 280 -17.38 1.70 -16.10
CA PRO A 280 -18.25 1.82 -14.93
C PRO A 280 -17.70 2.78 -13.87
N THR A 281 -16.42 3.14 -13.97
CA THR A 281 -15.71 4.07 -13.10
C THR A 281 -14.95 5.10 -13.95
N ARG A 282 -14.64 6.25 -13.35
CA ARG A 282 -13.78 7.27 -13.98
C ARG A 282 -12.99 8.04 -12.93
N ASN A 283 -11.80 8.50 -13.31
CA ASN A 283 -11.01 9.43 -12.51
C ASN A 283 -11.47 10.87 -12.73
N VAL A 284 -11.57 11.62 -11.64
CA VAL A 284 -11.89 13.05 -11.64
C VAL A 284 -10.91 13.80 -10.74
N PRO A 285 -10.60 15.08 -11.03
CA PRO A 285 -9.83 15.91 -10.12
C PRO A 285 -10.53 16.05 -8.76
N THR A 286 -9.77 15.92 -7.69
CA THR A 286 -10.27 16.12 -6.32
C THR A 286 -10.43 17.62 -6.05
N SER A 287 -11.49 18.01 -5.35
CA SER A 287 -11.72 19.42 -5.05
C SER A 287 -10.63 19.98 -4.12
N LYS A 288 -10.43 21.31 -4.14
CA LYS A 288 -9.45 21.95 -3.27
C LYS A 288 -9.71 21.66 -1.79
N ALA A 289 -10.97 21.71 -1.36
CA ALA A 289 -11.37 21.42 0.02
C ALA A 289 -10.99 19.99 0.44
N GLU A 290 -11.23 19.00 -0.42
CA GLU A 290 -10.88 17.60 -0.17
C GLU A 290 -9.37 17.35 -0.16
N ARG A 291 -8.61 18.04 -1.02
CA ARG A 291 -7.13 17.93 -1.03
C ARG A 291 -6.53 18.49 0.26
N GLU A 292 -7.14 19.54 0.80
CA GLU A 292 -6.69 20.25 2.00
C GLU A 292 -7.22 19.65 3.31
N SER A 293 -8.02 18.57 3.26
CA SER A 293 -8.54 17.86 4.42
C SER A 293 -8.03 16.42 4.52
N PHE A 294 -7.99 15.90 5.73
CA PHE A 294 -7.75 14.48 5.97
C PHE A 294 -8.97 13.65 5.56
N VAL A 295 -8.73 12.51 4.93
CA VAL A 295 -9.80 11.57 4.55
C VAL A 295 -10.49 10.99 5.77
N LEU A 296 -9.71 10.64 6.80
CA LEU A 296 -10.18 9.99 8.02
C LEU A 296 -10.10 10.94 9.23
N SER A 297 -11.12 10.84 10.07
CA SER A 297 -11.13 11.35 11.44
C SER A 297 -10.32 10.46 12.39
N ASP A 298 -9.94 10.97 13.55
CA ASP A 298 -9.17 10.21 14.54
C ASP A 298 -9.94 8.96 15.01
N ALA A 299 -11.26 9.04 15.15
CA ALA A 299 -12.09 7.89 15.52
C ALA A 299 -12.04 6.77 14.46
N GLU A 300 -12.12 7.13 13.18
CA GLU A 300 -12.04 6.17 12.07
C GLU A 300 -10.63 5.58 11.93
N ILE A 301 -9.58 6.38 12.17
CA ILE A 301 -8.18 5.91 12.21
C ILE A 301 -8.02 4.82 13.29
N LEU A 302 -8.59 5.05 14.48
CA LEU A 302 -8.53 4.09 15.59
C LEU A 302 -9.40 2.85 15.33
N GLU A 303 -10.58 2.98 14.72
CA GLU A 303 -11.43 1.85 14.31
C GLU A 303 -10.73 0.93 13.31
N LEU A 304 -10.07 1.51 12.29
CA LEU A 304 -9.27 0.78 11.32
C LEU A 304 -8.07 0.09 11.98
N ALA A 305 -7.34 0.80 12.84
CA ALA A 305 -6.20 0.22 13.55
C ALA A 305 -6.62 -0.96 14.44
N ARG A 306 -7.78 -0.86 15.13
CA ARG A 306 -8.30 -1.96 15.96
C ARG A 306 -8.66 -3.16 15.10
N SER A 307 -9.28 -2.92 13.94
CA SER A 307 -9.58 -3.97 12.96
C SER A 307 -8.30 -4.65 12.47
N ALA A 308 -7.24 -3.88 12.17
CA ALA A 308 -5.95 -4.41 11.74
C ALA A 308 -5.30 -5.32 12.79
N VAL A 309 -5.33 -4.94 14.08
CA VAL A 309 -4.80 -5.76 15.18
C VAL A 309 -5.60 -7.06 15.33
N VAL A 310 -6.94 -6.99 15.28
CA VAL A 310 -7.81 -8.18 15.37
C VAL A 310 -7.54 -9.15 14.22
N ILE A 311 -7.34 -8.63 13.00
CA ILE A 311 -7.01 -9.44 11.81
C ILE A 311 -5.62 -10.06 11.98
N GLU A 312 -4.60 -9.27 12.34
CA GLU A 312 -3.24 -9.77 12.57
C GLU A 312 -3.18 -10.87 13.64
N GLU A 313 -3.85 -10.69 14.78
CA GLU A 313 -3.91 -11.70 15.85
C GLU A 313 -4.58 -13.00 15.39
N HIS A 314 -5.61 -12.90 14.55
CA HIS A 314 -6.31 -14.08 14.00
C HIS A 314 -5.43 -14.87 13.03
N TYR A 315 -4.67 -14.19 12.18
CA TYR A 315 -3.81 -14.84 11.20
C TYR A 315 -2.43 -15.20 11.77
N GLY A 316 -2.02 -14.62 12.90
CA GLY A 316 -0.76 -14.89 13.59
C GLY A 316 0.48 -14.34 12.88
N GLN A 317 0.31 -13.39 11.96
CA GLN A 317 1.38 -12.83 11.14
C GLN A 317 1.00 -11.42 10.67
N PRO A 318 1.98 -10.58 10.26
CA PRO A 318 1.71 -9.29 9.64
C PRO A 318 0.78 -9.36 8.43
N MET A 319 -0.11 -8.37 8.30
CA MET A 319 -1.17 -8.36 7.29
C MET A 319 -1.17 -7.07 6.47
N ASP A 320 -1.46 -7.21 5.17
CA ASP A 320 -1.80 -6.17 4.20
C ASP A 320 -3.31 -6.22 3.94
N MET A 321 -4.00 -5.09 4.15
CA MET A 321 -5.45 -5.00 4.16
C MET A 321 -5.93 -3.82 3.32
N GLU A 322 -7.00 -4.02 2.57
CA GLU A 322 -7.71 -2.97 1.85
C GLU A 322 -8.99 -2.62 2.60
N TRP A 323 -9.32 -1.33 2.66
CA TRP A 323 -10.51 -0.85 3.36
C TRP A 323 -11.24 0.22 2.56
N ALA A 324 -12.54 0.37 2.83
CA ALA A 324 -13.41 1.36 2.22
C ALA A 324 -14.36 1.93 3.27
N ARG A 325 -14.47 3.26 3.32
CA ARG A 325 -15.49 3.98 4.09
C ARG A 325 -16.67 4.29 3.17
N ASP A 326 -17.84 3.81 3.57
CA ASP A 326 -19.09 4.09 2.91
C ASP A 326 -19.49 5.56 3.11
N GLY A 327 -19.64 6.33 2.03
CA GLY A 327 -19.97 7.75 2.13
C GLY A 327 -21.42 8.05 2.50
N ASP A 328 -22.33 7.06 2.39
CA ASP A 328 -23.74 7.24 2.77
C ASP A 328 -23.93 6.98 4.29
N THR A 329 -23.26 5.97 4.84
CA THR A 329 -23.41 5.52 6.23
C THR A 329 -22.28 5.95 7.17
N GLY A 330 -21.12 6.34 6.63
CA GLY A 330 -19.89 6.61 7.39
C GLY A 330 -19.20 5.35 7.91
N GLN A 331 -19.73 4.16 7.64
CA GLN A 331 -19.18 2.90 8.15
C GLN A 331 -17.93 2.48 7.37
N VAL A 332 -16.96 1.94 8.09
CA VAL A 332 -15.74 1.39 7.51
C VAL A 332 -15.88 -0.12 7.31
N TYR A 333 -15.37 -0.59 6.17
CA TYR A 333 -15.39 -1.98 5.74
C TYR A 333 -13.99 -2.42 5.33
N ILE A 334 -13.63 -3.67 5.67
CA ILE A 334 -12.47 -4.36 5.13
C ILE A 334 -12.90 -5.09 3.86
N VAL A 335 -12.25 -4.77 2.75
CA VAL A 335 -12.61 -5.30 1.42
C VAL A 335 -11.65 -6.38 0.94
N GLN A 336 -10.45 -6.49 1.55
CA GLN A 336 -9.49 -7.56 1.28
C GLN A 336 -8.48 -7.64 2.44
N ALA A 337 -7.95 -8.82 2.71
CA ALA A 337 -6.82 -9.01 3.61
C ALA A 337 -5.94 -10.17 3.13
N ARG A 338 -4.63 -10.00 3.24
CA ARG A 338 -3.63 -11.01 2.91
C ARG A 338 -2.38 -10.86 3.78
N PRO A 339 -1.54 -11.90 3.93
CA PRO A 339 -0.29 -11.78 4.64
C PRO A 339 0.66 -10.75 4.00
N GLU A 340 1.40 -10.01 4.82
CA GLU A 340 2.49 -9.15 4.40
C GLU A 340 3.77 -10.02 4.23
N THR A 341 4.34 -10.03 3.02
CA THR A 341 5.42 -10.96 2.65
C THR A 341 6.80 -10.34 2.47
N VAL A 342 6.94 -9.02 2.55
CA VAL A 342 8.21 -8.33 2.36
C VAL A 342 9.05 -8.43 3.63
N GLN A 343 8.54 -7.90 4.75
CA GLN A 343 9.30 -7.79 5.98
C GLN A 343 9.41 -9.14 6.69
N SER A 344 8.43 -10.02 6.51
CA SER A 344 8.45 -11.39 7.03
C SER A 344 9.53 -12.28 6.40
N ARG A 345 10.04 -11.92 5.21
CA ARG A 345 11.13 -12.63 4.52
C ARG A 345 12.53 -12.05 4.76
N MET A 346 12.63 -10.81 5.24
CA MET A 346 13.94 -10.24 5.58
C MET A 346 14.46 -10.94 6.85
N GLU A 347 15.47 -11.80 6.70
CA GLU A 347 16.09 -12.56 7.79
C GLU A 347 16.28 -11.66 9.03
N ALA A 348 15.64 -12.04 10.13
CA ALA A 348 15.52 -11.22 11.34
C ALA A 348 16.87 -10.91 12.01
N ASP A 349 17.94 -11.62 11.63
CA ASP A 349 19.18 -11.71 12.41
C ASP A 349 20.30 -10.76 11.93
N ALA A 350 20.19 -10.16 10.73
CA ALA A 350 21.27 -9.37 10.14
C ALA A 350 20.89 -7.90 9.88
N PHE A 351 21.50 -6.99 10.64
CA PHE A 351 21.33 -5.54 10.48
C PHE A 351 22.39 -4.97 9.51
N ARG A 352 21.96 -4.57 8.30
CA ARG A 352 22.85 -3.97 7.29
C ARG A 352 22.81 -2.44 7.37
N THR A 353 23.96 -1.84 7.66
CA THR A 353 24.15 -0.38 7.60
C THR A 353 24.96 0.00 6.38
N TYR A 354 24.41 0.89 5.57
CA TYR A 354 25.11 1.52 4.46
C TYR A 354 25.68 2.86 4.92
N ARG A 355 26.98 3.05 4.75
CA ARG A 355 27.63 4.35 4.94
C ARG A 355 28.11 4.86 3.60
N LEU A 356 27.50 5.96 3.17
CA LEU A 356 27.88 6.68 1.99
C LEU A 356 29.16 7.48 2.27
N GLY A 357 30.15 7.33 1.40
CA GLY A 357 31.37 8.13 1.41
C GLY A 357 31.15 9.51 0.80
N ALA A 358 32.20 10.07 0.19
CA ALA A 358 32.08 11.33 -0.54
C ALA A 358 31.19 11.15 -1.78
N THR A 359 30.18 12.01 -1.92
CA THR A 359 29.25 12.02 -3.06
C THR A 359 29.53 13.21 -3.97
N GLY A 360 29.10 13.10 -5.23
CA GLY A 360 28.92 14.27 -6.09
C GLY A 360 27.75 15.16 -5.64
N ALA A 361 27.39 16.13 -6.49
CA ALA A 361 26.25 17.01 -6.24
C ALA A 361 24.94 16.21 -6.16
N LYS A 362 24.07 16.56 -5.21
CA LYS A 362 22.70 16.02 -5.15
C LYS A 362 21.93 16.52 -6.37
N LEU A 363 21.41 15.59 -7.17
CA LEU A 363 20.65 15.88 -8.38
C LEU A 363 19.17 16.07 -8.06
N LEU A 364 18.60 15.14 -7.30
CA LEU A 364 17.20 15.18 -6.87
C LEU A 364 16.99 14.32 -5.62
N GLY A 365 15.77 14.35 -5.08
CA GLY A 365 15.36 13.52 -3.95
C GLY A 365 13.88 13.14 -4.06
N GLY A 366 13.48 12.18 -3.23
CA GLY A 366 12.11 11.67 -3.18
C GLY A 366 11.92 10.80 -1.95
N LEU A 367 10.82 10.06 -1.89
CA LEU A 367 10.56 9.10 -0.83
C LEU A 367 11.49 7.89 -0.98
N SER A 368 12.23 7.59 0.08
CA SER A 368 13.10 6.42 0.14
C SER A 368 12.28 5.14 0.31
N VAL A 369 12.70 4.08 -0.37
CA VAL A 369 12.18 2.72 -0.23
C VAL A 369 13.36 1.79 0.00
N GLY A 370 13.41 1.22 1.20
CA GLY A 370 14.55 0.45 1.69
C GLY A 370 15.62 1.35 2.30
N SER A 371 16.78 0.75 2.60
CA SER A 371 17.90 1.44 3.28
C SER A 371 19.25 1.32 2.58
N ALA A 372 19.24 0.71 1.39
CA ALA A 372 20.43 0.40 0.62
C ALA A 372 20.96 1.60 -0.17
N VAL A 373 22.22 1.51 -0.57
CA VAL A 373 22.86 2.40 -1.52
C VAL A 373 23.23 1.57 -2.73
N ALA A 374 22.99 2.10 -3.92
CA ALA A 374 23.39 1.49 -5.17
C ALA A 374 23.94 2.54 -6.14
N THR A 375 24.82 2.09 -7.02
CA THR A 375 25.44 2.90 -8.07
C THR A 375 25.25 2.22 -9.41
N GLY A 376 24.94 2.99 -10.44
CA GLY A 376 24.79 2.45 -11.79
C GLY A 376 24.63 3.57 -12.81
N GLU A 377 24.66 3.18 -14.08
CA GLU A 377 24.27 4.07 -15.18
C GLU A 377 22.75 4.17 -15.21
N VAL A 378 22.22 5.36 -15.43
CA VAL A 378 20.80 5.58 -15.64
C VAL A 378 20.38 4.88 -16.93
N CYS A 379 19.33 4.07 -16.83
CA CYS A 379 18.61 3.54 -17.97
C CYS A 379 17.20 4.13 -17.95
N LEU A 380 16.95 5.11 -18.80
CA LEU A 380 15.67 5.81 -18.88
C LEU A 380 14.74 5.03 -19.81
N ILE A 381 13.67 4.47 -19.25
CA ILE A 381 12.66 3.70 -19.98
C ILE A 381 11.32 4.39 -19.76
N GLU A 382 10.71 4.90 -20.83
CA GLU A 382 9.46 5.67 -20.76
C GLU A 382 8.21 4.75 -20.75
N SER A 383 8.31 3.57 -21.36
CA SER A 383 7.21 2.63 -21.53
C SER A 383 7.67 1.18 -21.34
N ALA A 384 6.76 0.33 -20.86
CA ALA A 384 7.01 -1.11 -20.70
C ALA A 384 7.33 -1.81 -22.04
N GLU A 385 6.91 -1.23 -23.17
CA GLU A 385 7.24 -1.77 -24.51
C GLU A 385 8.74 -1.73 -24.81
N GLU A 386 9.49 -0.89 -24.10
CA GLU A 386 10.91 -0.66 -24.31
C GLU A 386 11.80 -1.43 -23.33
N ILE A 387 11.21 -2.33 -22.53
CA ILE A 387 11.88 -3.12 -21.51
C ILE A 387 13.08 -3.92 -22.05
N GLU A 388 13.08 -4.31 -23.32
CA GLU A 388 14.20 -5.01 -23.97
C GLU A 388 15.48 -4.16 -24.03
N ARG A 389 15.37 -2.83 -23.98
CA ARG A 389 16.52 -1.90 -23.95
C ARG A 389 17.21 -1.88 -22.59
N PHE A 390 16.60 -2.43 -21.55
CA PHE A 390 17.13 -2.34 -20.20
C PHE A 390 18.43 -3.13 -20.01
N VAL A 391 19.43 -2.47 -19.42
CA VAL A 391 20.76 -3.03 -19.14
C VAL A 391 20.83 -3.55 -17.70
N ASP A 392 21.34 -4.77 -17.53
CA ASP A 392 21.49 -5.40 -16.20
C ASP A 392 22.40 -4.58 -15.29
N GLY A 393 21.96 -4.35 -14.05
CA GLY A 393 22.70 -3.56 -13.06
C GLY A 393 22.62 -2.04 -13.28
N ALA A 394 21.82 -1.56 -14.23
CA ALA A 394 21.55 -0.13 -14.40
C ALA A 394 20.56 0.40 -13.34
N VAL A 395 20.51 1.73 -13.20
CA VAL A 395 19.49 2.44 -12.42
C VAL A 395 18.29 2.70 -13.32
N LEU A 396 17.18 2.03 -13.05
CA LEU A 396 15.94 2.23 -13.80
C LEU A 396 15.32 3.59 -13.45
N VAL A 397 15.12 4.44 -14.45
CA VAL A 397 14.41 5.72 -14.30
C VAL A 397 13.16 5.69 -15.16
N THR A 398 12.01 5.98 -14.57
CA THR A 398 10.72 6.05 -15.30
C THR A 398 9.70 6.95 -14.59
N SER A 399 8.57 7.23 -15.21
CA SER A 399 7.52 8.08 -14.59
C SER A 399 6.75 7.33 -13.50
N THR A 400 6.28 6.13 -13.83
CA THR A 400 5.54 5.20 -12.99
C THR A 400 5.91 3.79 -13.39
N THR A 401 5.79 2.84 -12.47
CA THR A 401 5.89 1.42 -12.80
C THR A 401 4.53 0.78 -12.65
N ASP A 402 4.18 -0.07 -13.59
CA ASP A 402 3.12 -1.05 -13.47
C ASP A 402 3.75 -2.45 -13.38
N PRO A 403 2.95 -3.51 -13.29
CA PRO A 403 3.50 -4.83 -13.11
C PRO A 403 4.23 -5.47 -14.29
N ASP A 404 4.18 -4.88 -15.49
CA ASP A 404 4.96 -5.34 -16.64
C ASP A 404 6.46 -5.02 -16.48
N TRP A 405 6.80 -4.11 -15.57
CA TRP A 405 8.18 -3.68 -15.27
C TRP A 405 8.93 -4.66 -14.36
N VAL A 406 8.22 -5.56 -13.67
CA VAL A 406 8.81 -6.50 -12.68
C VAL A 406 10.04 -7.27 -13.21
N PRO A 407 10.06 -7.77 -14.47
CA PRO A 407 11.24 -8.48 -15.00
C PRO A 407 12.52 -7.64 -14.98
N ILE A 408 12.43 -6.34 -15.26
CA ILE A 408 13.61 -5.44 -15.25
C ILE A 408 13.89 -4.85 -13.87
N MET A 409 12.86 -4.64 -13.04
CA MET A 409 13.06 -4.21 -11.65
C MET A 409 13.97 -5.18 -10.89
N LYS A 410 13.86 -6.49 -11.15
CA LYS A 410 14.73 -7.51 -10.56
C LYS A 410 16.18 -7.45 -11.06
N ARG A 411 16.39 -6.94 -12.28
CA ARG A 411 17.70 -6.80 -12.92
C ARG A 411 18.37 -5.45 -12.60
N ALA A 412 17.61 -4.50 -12.05
CA ALA A 412 18.08 -3.15 -11.75
C ALA A 412 18.92 -3.08 -10.47
N ALA A 413 19.90 -2.18 -10.45
CA ALA A 413 20.67 -1.86 -9.24
C ALA A 413 19.90 -0.92 -8.31
N ALA A 414 19.09 -0.01 -8.88
CA ALA A 414 18.18 0.87 -8.15
C ALA A 414 17.03 1.31 -9.05
N ILE A 415 15.96 1.83 -8.47
CA ILE A 415 14.77 2.29 -9.19
C ILE A 415 14.44 3.73 -8.77
N VAL A 416 14.15 4.60 -9.73
CA VAL A 416 13.77 6.00 -9.48
C VAL A 416 12.51 6.33 -10.28
N THR A 417 11.46 6.81 -9.60
CA THR A 417 10.19 7.19 -10.25
C THR A 417 9.77 8.63 -9.99
N ASP A 418 9.11 9.25 -10.98
CA ASP A 418 8.51 10.58 -10.82
C ASP A 418 7.34 10.56 -9.85
N HIS A 419 6.48 9.55 -9.96
CA HIS A 419 5.27 9.43 -9.15
C HIS A 419 5.32 8.21 -8.23
N GLY A 420 4.45 8.21 -7.22
CA GLY A 420 4.27 7.11 -6.28
C GLY A 420 4.55 7.50 -4.82
N GLY A 421 3.79 6.91 -3.90
CA GLY A 421 4.03 6.96 -2.46
C GLY A 421 4.64 5.67 -1.92
N ARG A 422 4.73 5.53 -0.59
CA ARG A 422 5.25 4.33 0.08
C ARG A 422 4.51 3.04 -0.27
N THR A 423 3.27 3.15 -0.73
CA THR A 423 2.42 2.01 -1.12
C THR A 423 2.28 1.87 -2.63
N SER A 424 3.03 2.62 -3.42
CA SER A 424 3.00 2.49 -4.88
C SER A 424 3.53 1.13 -5.33
N HIS A 425 3.16 0.71 -6.53
CA HIS A 425 3.68 -0.52 -7.15
C HIS A 425 5.21 -0.56 -7.13
N ALA A 426 5.86 0.55 -7.51
CA ALA A 426 7.31 0.71 -7.46
C ALA A 426 7.85 0.43 -6.06
N ALA A 427 7.24 1.02 -5.02
CA ALA A 427 7.68 0.84 -3.65
C ALA A 427 7.49 -0.60 -3.16
N ILE A 428 6.32 -1.20 -3.38
CA ILE A 428 6.01 -2.56 -2.92
C ILE A 428 6.97 -3.57 -3.55
N ILE A 429 7.09 -3.58 -4.88
CA ILE A 429 7.92 -4.54 -5.60
C ILE A 429 9.42 -4.31 -5.32
N SER A 430 9.87 -3.07 -5.21
CA SER A 430 11.28 -2.79 -4.87
C SER A 430 11.66 -3.39 -3.52
N ARG A 431 10.76 -3.32 -2.52
CA ARG A 431 11.01 -3.98 -1.23
C ARG A 431 10.99 -5.50 -1.35
N GLU A 432 10.04 -6.09 -2.07
CA GLU A 432 9.98 -7.55 -2.31
C GLU A 432 11.28 -8.08 -2.95
N LEU A 433 11.88 -7.29 -3.84
CA LEU A 433 13.11 -7.64 -4.56
C LEU A 433 14.39 -7.25 -3.81
N GLY A 434 14.29 -6.46 -2.72
CA GLY A 434 15.44 -5.92 -1.99
C GLY A 434 16.25 -4.88 -2.79
N VAL A 435 15.63 -4.23 -3.78
CA VAL A 435 16.26 -3.22 -4.64
C VAL A 435 15.97 -1.83 -4.05
N PRO A 436 16.97 -0.96 -3.82
CA PRO A 436 16.73 0.39 -3.33
C PRO A 436 15.93 1.20 -4.34
N ALA A 437 14.93 1.93 -3.87
CA ALA A 437 14.14 2.79 -4.74
C ALA A 437 13.87 4.18 -4.15
N ILE A 438 13.78 5.18 -5.03
CA ILE A 438 13.33 6.53 -4.70
C ILE A 438 12.08 6.83 -5.52
N VAL A 439 10.94 6.96 -4.87
CA VAL A 439 9.65 7.19 -5.53
C VAL A 439 9.14 8.60 -5.27
N GLY A 440 8.27 9.10 -6.15
CA GLY A 440 7.64 10.40 -5.96
C GLY A 440 8.62 11.58 -6.08
N THR A 441 9.63 11.46 -6.94
CA THR A 441 10.63 12.53 -7.17
C THR A 441 10.07 13.75 -7.90
N GLY A 442 8.96 13.59 -8.61
CA GLY A 442 8.25 14.60 -9.38
C GLY A 442 8.84 14.90 -10.76
N ASN A 443 10.16 14.75 -10.95
CA ASN A 443 10.84 15.14 -12.19
C ASN A 443 12.18 14.42 -12.49
N ALA A 444 12.37 13.20 -11.97
CA ALA A 444 13.56 12.40 -12.28
C ALA A 444 13.72 12.14 -13.78
N THR A 445 12.65 11.83 -14.52
CA THR A 445 12.71 11.59 -15.98
C THR A 445 13.15 12.81 -16.78
N HIS A 446 12.98 14.01 -16.24
CA HIS A 446 13.39 15.27 -16.86
C HIS A 446 14.81 15.70 -16.46
N LEU A 447 15.31 15.26 -15.31
CA LEU A 447 16.61 15.67 -14.75
C LEU A 447 17.73 14.68 -15.04
N LEU A 448 17.42 13.38 -15.10
CA LEU A 448 18.37 12.31 -15.34
C LEU A 448 18.40 11.94 -16.82
N HIS A 449 19.58 11.58 -17.33
CA HIS A 449 19.80 11.26 -18.74
C HIS A 449 20.30 9.82 -18.91
N ASP A 450 19.92 9.18 -20.01
CA ASP A 450 20.37 7.82 -20.33
C ASP A 450 21.90 7.71 -20.36
N GLY A 451 22.45 6.67 -19.75
CA GLY A 451 23.91 6.46 -19.58
C GLY A 451 24.57 7.31 -18.50
N GLN A 452 23.84 8.19 -17.81
CA GLN A 452 24.40 9.04 -16.75
C GLN A 452 24.77 8.20 -15.52
N GLU A 453 26.00 8.28 -15.05
CA GLU A 453 26.39 7.62 -13.80
C GLU A 453 25.81 8.34 -12.58
N VAL A 454 25.09 7.60 -11.73
CA VAL A 454 24.47 8.12 -10.51
C VAL A 454 24.65 7.18 -9.32
N THR A 455 24.54 7.77 -8.13
CA THR A 455 24.41 7.03 -6.87
C THR A 455 23.03 7.27 -6.27
N VAL A 456 22.29 6.20 -6.06
CA VAL A 456 20.99 6.20 -5.40
C VAL A 456 21.17 5.80 -3.94
N SER A 457 20.85 6.71 -3.02
CA SER A 457 21.00 6.50 -1.59
C SER A 457 19.65 6.54 -0.88
N CYS A 458 19.28 5.40 -0.31
CA CYS A 458 18.15 5.23 0.60
C CYS A 458 18.60 5.19 2.07
N ALA A 459 19.89 5.45 2.34
CA ALA A 459 20.46 5.38 3.69
C ALA A 459 20.05 6.57 4.59
N GLY A 460 19.36 7.58 4.06
CA GLY A 460 18.99 8.82 4.77
C GLY A 460 17.76 8.73 5.68
N GLY A 461 17.03 7.62 5.68
CA GLY A 461 15.73 7.49 6.36
C GLY A 461 14.59 7.60 5.34
N ASP A 462 13.57 8.41 5.64
CA ASP A 462 12.38 8.55 4.78
C ASP A 462 12.64 9.33 3.47
N GLU A 463 13.72 10.11 3.42
CA GLU A 463 14.13 10.85 2.22
C GLU A 463 15.30 10.15 1.53
N GLY A 464 15.07 9.79 0.27
CA GLY A 464 16.10 9.28 -0.63
C GLY A 464 16.75 10.42 -1.41
N ALA A 465 17.99 10.21 -1.83
CA ALA A 465 18.71 11.17 -2.68
C ALA A 465 19.44 10.47 -3.82
N VAL A 466 19.40 11.09 -5.00
CA VAL A 466 20.22 10.73 -6.16
C VAL A 466 21.37 11.72 -6.25
N TYR A 467 22.60 11.22 -6.32
CA TYR A 467 23.82 12.00 -6.45
C TYR A 467 24.49 11.76 -7.79
N ALA A 468 25.17 12.78 -8.31
CA ALA A 468 25.98 12.66 -9.52
C ALA A 468 27.21 11.78 -9.29
N GLY A 469 27.49 10.88 -10.25
CA GLY A 469 28.65 10.01 -10.25
C GLY A 469 28.51 8.79 -9.34
N LYS A 470 29.56 7.96 -9.33
CA LYS A 470 29.67 6.76 -8.48
C LYS A 470 30.34 7.14 -7.15
N ALA A 471 29.58 7.09 -6.06
CA ALA A 471 30.12 7.26 -4.73
C ALA A 471 30.58 5.92 -4.16
N GLU A 472 31.70 5.91 -3.44
CA GLU A 472 32.07 4.76 -2.63
C GLU A 472 31.12 4.65 -1.43
N PHE A 473 30.69 3.43 -1.12
CA PHE A 473 29.92 3.15 0.08
C PHE A 473 30.41 1.86 0.72
N SER A 474 30.26 1.78 2.05
CA SER A 474 30.57 0.58 2.81
C SER A 474 29.30 -0.03 3.36
N ILE A 475 29.23 -1.36 3.28
CA ILE A 475 28.15 -2.16 3.88
C ILE A 475 28.74 -2.78 5.14
N ARG A 476 28.09 -2.53 6.28
CA ARG A 476 28.39 -3.24 7.52
C ARG A 476 27.19 -4.08 7.90
N GLU A 477 27.35 -5.39 7.87
CA GLU A 477 26.39 -6.34 8.42
C GLU A 477 26.75 -6.59 9.89
N THR A 478 25.77 -6.45 10.76
CA THR A 478 25.91 -6.74 12.19
C THR A 478 24.83 -7.73 12.57
N ARG A 479 25.26 -8.90 13.02
CA ARG A 479 24.40 -9.93 13.58
C ARG A 479 23.90 -9.50 14.94
N LEU A 480 22.58 -9.37 15.10
CA LEU A 480 21.99 -8.84 16.33
C LEU A 480 22.06 -9.85 17.48
N ASP A 481 22.08 -11.15 17.16
CA ASP A 481 22.24 -12.27 18.09
C ASP A 481 23.65 -12.36 18.70
N GLU A 482 24.64 -11.72 18.09
CA GLU A 482 26.03 -11.68 18.59
C GLU A 482 26.30 -10.50 19.54
N VAL A 483 25.32 -9.62 19.79
CA VAL A 483 25.50 -8.49 20.70
C VAL A 483 25.50 -9.01 22.15
N PRO A 484 26.62 -8.89 22.88
CA PRO A 484 26.70 -9.46 24.23
C PRO A 484 25.85 -8.66 25.22
N GLU A 485 25.30 -9.34 26.22
CA GLU A 485 24.72 -8.67 27.37
C GLU A 485 25.78 -7.80 28.07
N THR A 486 25.39 -6.58 28.42
CA THR A 486 26.30 -5.62 29.05
C THR A 486 25.85 -5.33 30.48
N ARG A 487 26.80 -5.11 31.39
CA ARG A 487 26.49 -4.68 32.77
C ARG A 487 25.92 -3.25 32.79
N THR A 488 26.41 -2.41 31.88
CA THR A 488 26.01 -1.00 31.77
C THR A 488 24.93 -0.89 30.72
N LYS A 489 23.76 -0.36 31.08
CA LYS A 489 22.67 -0.14 30.13
C LYS A 489 23.14 0.70 28.94
N VAL A 490 22.92 0.21 27.73
CA VAL A 490 23.24 0.88 26.48
C VAL A 490 21.97 1.51 25.96
N MET A 491 21.90 2.84 25.99
CA MET A 491 20.73 3.60 25.53
C MET A 491 21.08 4.49 24.34
N LEU A 492 20.09 4.81 23.51
CA LEU A 492 20.29 5.61 22.31
C LEU A 492 20.17 7.11 22.57
N ASN A 493 21.00 7.88 21.85
CA ASN A 493 20.83 9.31 21.68
C ASN A 493 20.14 9.57 20.34
N LEU A 494 18.88 9.97 20.40
CA LEU A 494 18.04 10.18 19.22
C LEU A 494 17.59 11.62 19.12
N ALA A 495 17.55 12.09 17.88
CA ALA A 495 17.16 13.46 17.55
C ALA A 495 16.07 13.50 16.47
N ASN A 496 16.03 12.51 15.58
CA ASN A 496 15.10 12.47 14.47
C ASN A 496 14.03 11.38 14.68
N PRO A 497 12.74 11.75 14.84
CA PRO A 497 11.64 10.79 14.97
C PRO A 497 11.49 9.84 13.78
N SER A 498 11.70 10.31 12.54
CA SER A 498 11.55 9.44 11.35
C SER A 498 12.62 8.35 11.28
N ALA A 499 13.82 8.64 11.78
CA ALA A 499 14.90 7.65 11.82
C ALA A 499 14.74 6.65 12.97
N ALA A 500 13.92 6.93 13.99
CA ALA A 500 13.84 6.09 15.19
C ALA A 500 13.38 4.67 14.86
N ALA A 501 12.32 4.53 14.07
CA ALA A 501 11.78 3.25 13.65
C ALA A 501 12.84 2.38 12.98
N ARG A 502 13.71 2.91 12.12
CA ARG A 502 14.78 2.12 11.46
C ARG A 502 15.66 1.31 12.43
N TRP A 503 15.88 1.81 13.63
CA TRP A 503 16.79 1.18 14.59
C TRP A 503 16.04 0.31 15.60
N TRP A 504 14.72 0.13 15.47
CA TRP A 504 13.88 -0.52 16.48
C TRP A 504 14.36 -1.91 16.89
N ARG A 505 15.00 -2.65 15.97
CA ARG A 505 15.56 -4.00 16.21
C ARG A 505 16.86 -4.01 17.03
N LEU A 506 17.49 -2.85 17.25
CA LEU A 506 18.72 -2.80 18.06
C LEU A 506 18.41 -3.23 19.51
N PRO A 507 19.19 -4.16 20.09
CA PRO A 507 19.05 -4.59 21.47
C PRO A 507 19.60 -3.51 22.42
N VAL A 508 18.81 -2.47 22.67
CA VAL A 508 19.15 -1.34 23.53
C VAL A 508 18.15 -1.18 24.67
N ASP A 509 18.61 -0.61 25.78
CA ASP A 509 17.84 -0.41 27.01
C ASP A 509 16.89 0.81 26.98
N GLY A 510 16.66 1.38 25.79
CA GLY A 510 15.78 2.52 25.57
C GLY A 510 16.49 3.75 25.00
N VAL A 511 15.88 4.92 25.20
CA VAL A 511 16.37 6.21 24.69
C VAL A 511 16.92 7.03 25.85
N GLY A 512 18.24 7.18 25.91
CA GLY A 512 18.93 7.88 27.01
C GLY A 512 18.93 9.39 26.84
N LEU A 513 18.70 9.87 25.63
CA LEU A 513 18.55 11.29 25.33
C LEU A 513 17.74 11.48 24.04
N ALA A 514 16.53 12.04 24.18
CA ALA A 514 15.74 12.58 23.06
C ALA A 514 15.76 14.10 23.13
N ARG A 515 16.31 14.75 22.10
CA ARG A 515 16.45 16.22 22.03
C ARG A 515 15.26 16.85 21.32
N MET A 516 14.43 17.59 22.05
CA MET A 516 13.19 18.16 21.48
C MET A 516 13.42 19.25 20.43
N GLU A 517 14.59 19.90 20.42
CA GLU A 517 14.90 21.00 19.50
C GLU A 517 14.86 20.57 18.03
N PHE A 518 15.21 19.30 17.76
CA PHE A 518 15.17 18.74 16.42
C PHE A 518 13.74 18.51 15.93
N VAL A 519 12.84 18.10 16.83
CA VAL A 519 11.41 18.00 16.52
C VAL A 519 10.86 19.40 16.20
N ILE A 520 11.27 20.42 16.98
CA ILE A 520 10.87 21.80 16.71
C ILE A 520 11.40 22.27 15.34
N SER A 521 12.68 22.06 15.03
CA SER A 521 13.26 22.57 13.79
C SER A 521 12.75 21.85 12.54
N ASN A 522 12.55 20.54 12.62
CA ASN A 522 12.29 19.70 11.45
C ASN A 522 10.80 19.45 11.22
N GLU A 523 10.00 19.35 12.29
CA GLU A 523 8.58 19.03 12.19
C GLU A 523 7.71 20.26 12.46
N VAL A 524 7.96 20.98 13.57
CA VAL A 524 7.14 22.15 13.93
C VAL A 524 7.43 23.37 13.06
N LYS A 525 8.70 23.61 12.70
CA LYS A 525 9.20 24.65 11.77
C LYS A 525 8.87 26.12 12.11
N VAL A 526 8.00 26.37 13.08
CA VAL A 526 7.48 27.70 13.45
C VAL A 526 7.88 28.04 14.88
N HIS A 527 8.30 29.28 15.10
CA HIS A 527 8.59 29.78 16.44
C HIS A 527 7.33 29.84 17.31
N PRO A 528 7.31 29.35 18.56
CA PRO A 528 6.10 29.32 19.40
C PRO A 528 5.51 30.72 19.68
N LEU A 529 6.37 31.74 19.80
CA LEU A 529 5.91 33.14 19.90
C LEU A 529 5.22 33.66 18.62
N ALA A 530 5.57 33.14 17.44
CA ALA A 530 4.89 33.52 16.20
C ALA A 530 3.46 32.98 16.15
N LEU A 531 3.23 31.80 16.72
CA LEU A 531 1.89 31.18 16.83
C LEU A 531 1.02 31.90 17.87
N SER A 532 1.57 32.16 19.06
CA SER A 532 0.84 32.85 20.15
C SER A 532 0.66 34.36 19.94
N ARG A 533 1.50 35.00 19.12
CA ARG A 533 1.45 36.44 18.82
C ARG A 533 1.26 36.69 17.33
N TYR A 534 0.49 35.82 16.66
CA TYR A 534 0.27 35.85 15.22
C TYR A 534 -0.17 37.22 14.71
N ASP A 535 -1.07 37.88 15.43
CA ASP A 535 -1.61 39.21 15.08
C ASP A 535 -0.55 40.32 15.06
N ARG A 536 0.61 40.11 15.70
CA ARG A 536 1.72 41.07 15.73
C ARG A 536 2.73 40.89 14.59
N LEU A 537 2.62 39.80 13.82
CA LEU A 537 3.47 39.58 12.65
C LEU A 537 3.08 40.54 11.53
N ALA A 538 4.04 40.93 10.68
CA ALA A 538 3.70 41.69 9.48
C ALA A 538 3.00 40.76 8.46
N PRO A 539 2.02 41.25 7.68
CA PRO A 539 1.56 40.54 6.49
C PRO A 539 2.73 40.21 5.55
N GLY A 540 2.78 38.98 5.04
CA GLY A 540 3.84 38.51 4.15
C GLY A 540 4.08 37.01 4.25
N ALA A 541 5.17 36.55 3.62
CA ALA A 541 5.49 35.13 3.45
C ALA A 541 5.47 34.31 4.76
N ASP A 542 5.96 34.87 5.88
CA ASP A 542 5.94 34.19 7.17
C ASP A 542 4.52 33.88 7.65
N ARG A 543 3.56 34.80 7.44
CA ARG A 543 2.15 34.60 7.81
C ARG A 543 1.48 33.57 6.91
N ASP A 544 1.69 33.68 5.61
CA ASP A 544 1.12 32.75 4.62
C ASP A 544 1.57 31.31 4.88
N GLU A 545 2.85 31.12 5.22
CA GLU A 545 3.40 29.81 5.54
C GLU A 545 2.91 29.28 6.90
N ILE A 546 2.78 30.13 7.92
CA ILE A 546 2.17 29.73 9.20
C ILE A 546 0.72 29.30 8.99
N ASP A 547 -0.09 30.07 8.26
CA ASP A 547 -1.48 29.72 7.96
C ASP A 547 -1.60 28.43 7.14
N ARG A 548 -0.59 28.11 6.32
CA ARG A 548 -0.48 26.82 5.64
C ARG A 548 -0.18 25.67 6.60
N LEU A 549 0.76 25.85 7.54
CA LEU A 549 1.20 24.80 8.48
C LEU A 549 0.17 24.50 9.58
N VAL A 550 -0.50 25.51 10.11
CA VAL A 550 -1.51 25.37 11.18
C VAL A 550 -2.89 24.94 10.67
N ARG A 551 -3.01 24.70 9.36
CA ARG A 551 -4.28 24.31 8.75
C ARG A 551 -4.75 22.97 9.32
N GLY A 552 -6.02 22.90 9.72
CA GLY A 552 -6.62 21.70 10.30
C GLY A 552 -6.46 21.56 11.81
N PHE A 553 -5.89 22.57 12.49
CA PHE A 553 -5.84 22.66 13.95
C PHE A 553 -6.87 23.67 14.45
N ASP A 554 -7.52 23.38 15.58
CA ASP A 554 -8.55 24.24 16.18
C ASP A 554 -7.98 25.60 16.59
N CYS A 555 -6.77 25.61 17.17
CA CYS A 555 -6.02 26.83 17.38
C CYS A 555 -4.55 26.71 16.92
N ARG A 556 -3.95 27.86 16.59
CA ARG A 556 -2.55 27.94 16.12
C ARG A 556 -1.54 27.42 17.15
N THR A 557 -1.86 27.50 18.44
CA THR A 557 -0.98 26.97 19.49
C THR A 557 -1.09 25.46 19.66
N ASP A 558 -2.23 24.85 19.32
CA ASP A 558 -2.41 23.40 19.34
C ASP A 558 -1.50 22.74 18.31
N TYR A 559 -1.31 23.36 17.13
CA TYR A 559 -0.32 22.92 16.15
C TYR A 559 1.07 22.66 16.77
N PHE A 560 1.55 23.58 17.62
CA PHE A 560 2.85 23.41 18.27
C PHE A 560 2.83 22.23 19.24
N VAL A 561 1.81 22.16 20.09
CA VAL A 561 1.70 21.16 21.15
C VAL A 561 1.53 19.76 20.56
N GLU A 562 0.59 19.58 19.64
CA GLU A 562 0.30 18.30 19.01
C GLU A 562 1.46 17.81 18.14
N THR A 563 2.05 18.67 17.30
CA THR A 563 3.16 18.28 16.43
C THR A 563 4.37 17.85 17.26
N LEU A 564 4.69 18.60 18.32
CA LEU A 564 5.75 18.25 19.25
C LEU A 564 5.45 16.94 20.00
N ALA A 565 4.22 16.78 20.50
CA ALA A 565 3.81 15.58 21.22
C ALA A 565 3.91 14.34 20.31
N ARG A 566 3.45 14.42 19.06
CA ARG A 566 3.55 13.33 18.07
C ARG A 566 5.01 12.98 17.76
N GLY A 567 5.84 13.97 17.47
CA GLY A 567 7.27 13.74 17.20
C GLY A 567 8.02 13.08 18.36
N LEU A 568 7.75 13.51 19.60
CA LEU A 568 8.32 12.87 20.80
C LEU A 568 7.74 11.47 21.06
N SER A 569 6.43 11.29 20.82
CA SER A 569 5.74 10.01 20.99
C SER A 569 6.28 8.95 20.04
N ARG A 570 6.63 9.31 18.79
CA ARG A 570 7.28 8.40 17.84
C ARG A 570 8.60 7.85 18.37
N ILE A 571 9.42 8.70 18.98
CA ILE A 571 10.70 8.28 19.60
C ILE A 571 10.43 7.34 20.77
N ALA A 572 9.50 7.71 21.66
CA ALA A 572 9.18 6.91 22.84
C ALA A 572 8.54 5.55 22.49
N ALA A 573 7.67 5.52 21.47
CA ALA A 573 6.98 4.32 21.03
C ALA A 573 7.93 3.24 20.50
N THR A 574 9.05 3.63 19.89
CA THR A 574 9.97 2.71 19.21
C THR A 574 10.54 1.62 20.15
N TRP A 575 10.91 1.97 21.38
CA TRP A 575 11.44 1.02 22.38
C TRP A 575 10.53 0.78 23.58
N TYR A 576 9.29 1.24 23.54
CA TYR A 576 8.33 0.95 24.62
C TYR A 576 8.27 -0.58 24.89
N PRO A 577 8.33 -1.01 26.18
CA PRO A 577 8.17 -0.23 27.42
C PRO A 577 9.47 0.32 28.05
N ASN A 578 10.61 0.28 27.35
CA ASN A 578 11.86 0.80 27.87
C ASN A 578 11.81 2.34 28.09
N PRO A 579 12.61 2.88 29.03
CA PRO A 579 12.59 4.31 29.33
C PRO A 579 13.05 5.16 28.14
N ALA A 580 12.37 6.30 27.95
CA ALA A 580 12.76 7.34 27.03
C ALA A 580 12.96 8.67 27.79
N ILE A 581 14.21 9.13 27.88
CA ILE A 581 14.58 10.36 28.58
C ILE A 581 14.51 11.53 27.60
N ILE A 582 13.48 12.36 27.75
CA ILE A 582 13.27 13.55 26.91
C ILE A 582 13.92 14.75 27.58
N ARG A 583 14.82 15.42 26.84
CA ARG A 583 15.38 16.70 27.27
C ARG A 583 14.53 17.85 26.74
N MET A 584 14.07 18.68 27.68
CA MET A 584 13.39 19.94 27.36
C MET A 584 14.31 20.90 26.59
N SER A 585 13.72 21.91 25.93
CA SER A 585 14.44 22.76 24.98
C SER A 585 15.57 23.53 25.66
N ASP A 586 16.78 23.33 25.13
CA ASP A 586 18.03 24.01 25.46
C ASP A 586 18.44 24.97 24.32
N SER A 587 17.45 25.45 23.55
CA SER A 587 17.67 26.32 22.40
C SER A 587 18.15 27.70 22.83
N ARG A 588 19.27 28.15 22.26
CA ARG A 588 19.68 29.56 22.34
C ARG A 588 18.82 30.41 21.40
N PRO A 589 18.63 31.72 21.65
CA PRO A 589 17.84 32.61 20.78
C PRO A 589 18.30 32.66 19.31
N THR A 590 19.57 32.32 19.04
CA THR A 590 20.12 32.19 17.68
C THR A 590 19.61 30.93 16.95
N ASN A 591 19.32 29.86 17.69
CA ASN A 591 18.94 28.56 17.13
C ASN A 591 17.48 28.53 16.66
N THR A 592 16.65 29.46 17.15
CA THR A 592 15.25 29.60 16.75
C THR A 592 15.07 30.58 15.59
N GLN A 593 16.14 31.24 15.11
CA GLN A 593 16.11 32.16 13.96
C GLN A 593 15.92 31.46 12.61
N THR A 594 16.19 30.15 12.54
CA THR A 594 15.96 29.31 11.36
C THR A 594 14.49 28.88 11.22
N CYS A 595 13.68 29.02 12.27
CA CYS A 595 12.23 28.81 12.21
C CYS A 595 11.55 30.03 11.55
N TRP A 596 10.38 29.80 10.95
CA TRP A 596 9.55 30.88 10.41
C TRP A 596 9.19 31.91 11.50
N ALA A 597 9.32 33.20 11.16
CA ALA A 597 9.23 34.34 12.08
C ALA A 597 10.22 34.31 13.27
N GLY A 598 11.26 33.48 13.22
CA GLY A 598 12.26 33.33 14.26
C GLY A 598 13.07 34.59 14.53
N ARG A 599 13.50 35.30 13.48
CA ARG A 599 14.26 36.56 13.60
C ARG A 599 13.43 37.71 14.17
N ALA A 600 12.14 37.79 13.83
CA ALA A 600 11.22 38.79 14.37
C ALA A 600 10.88 38.51 15.85
N SER A 601 10.94 37.23 16.25
CA SER A 601 10.56 36.77 17.60
C SER A 601 11.74 36.68 18.58
N SER A 602 12.97 36.61 18.08
CA SER A 602 14.20 36.51 18.88
C SER A 602 15.15 37.66 18.52
N PRO A 603 15.03 38.84 19.17
CA PRO A 603 15.97 39.93 18.94
C PRO A 603 17.39 39.44 19.27
N THR A 604 18.34 39.73 18.39
CA THR A 604 19.76 39.41 18.62
C THR A 604 20.16 39.94 19.98
N ASN A 605 20.77 39.09 20.81
CA ASN A 605 21.50 39.55 21.98
C ASN A 605 22.51 40.58 21.47
N ARG A 606 22.22 41.88 21.66
CA ARG A 606 23.25 42.90 21.67
C ARG A 606 24.17 42.49 22.81
N THR A 607 25.30 41.91 22.46
CA THR A 607 26.47 41.77 23.32
C THR A 607 26.62 43.07 24.11
N ARG A 608 26.50 42.96 25.44
CA ARG A 608 27.17 43.87 26.35
C ARG A 608 28.59 43.39 26.57
#